data_AF-A0A9P6M1J2-F1
#
_entry.id   AF-A0A9P6M1J2-F1
#
_cell.length_a   1.000
_cell.length_b   1.000
_cell.length_c   1.000
_cell.angle_alpha   90.00
_cell.angle_beta   90.00
_cell.angle_gamma   90.00
#
_symmetry.space_group_name_H-M   'P 1'
#
loop_
_entity.id
_entity.type
_entity.pdbx_description
1 polymer ?
#
loop_
_entity_poly.entity_id
_entity_poly.type
_entity_poly.pdbx_seq_one_letter_code
_entity_poly.pdbx_strand_id
1 'polypeptide(L)'
;MRFYLLPGLLAVISGALADVTYNVVGFPATDGSSFGVSVQGKVTKFTTSPETFPLWSGKVAGVTASSKYRYVSLAADGSVIEQESFSRAFANTQDTATLNEVYMRKPSKKLKKLPQVYSDVRPKPSSAFDDNQIGTIHMTADPTAYEEMMADPLNEDRKAIKATFKFINTHTTYSVAEAKVKISGHGSRKFKKVSLRIKFDEDKGETFFNRPIIKCRSSSNDPTQMREKVYFDILNSVGVPTAQGAYVRVYVNGKPYGLCLMAEDIETPYIRTTIHGGSLETKELGSLYQMGSHVIGYEASLMYNGSKTADYHPEIYSNKNLGDPTKNTKEEPMTQLIAFLKELMEYDPTMAGGE
;
A
#
# COMPACT_ATOMS: atom_id res chain seq x y z
N MET A 1 56.52 45.55 -38.45
CA MET A 1 55.23 45.05 -37.92
C MET A 1 55.41 43.57 -37.60
N ARG A 2 55.62 43.21 -36.33
CA ARG A 2 55.90 41.82 -35.89
C ARG A 2 54.58 41.12 -35.60
N PHE A 3 54.23 40.09 -36.38
CA PHE A 3 53.11 39.21 -36.09
C PHE A 3 53.56 38.15 -35.08
N TYR A 4 52.94 38.15 -33.90
CA TYR A 4 53.04 37.05 -32.94
C TYR A 4 51.94 36.04 -33.24
N LEU A 5 52.32 34.83 -33.64
CA LEU A 5 51.43 33.66 -33.64
C LEU A 5 51.26 33.20 -32.19
N LEU A 6 50.04 33.33 -31.65
CA LEU A 6 49.65 32.63 -30.43
C LEU A 6 49.40 31.14 -30.77
N PRO A 7 49.96 30.18 -30.02
CA PRO A 7 49.57 28.78 -30.15
C PRO A 7 48.19 28.60 -29.52
N GLY A 8 47.23 28.11 -30.32
CA GLY A 8 45.91 27.71 -29.84
C GLY A 8 46.02 26.52 -28.90
N LEU A 9 45.64 26.73 -27.63
CA LEU A 9 45.51 25.68 -26.64
C LEU A 9 44.29 24.82 -27.01
N LEU A 10 44.52 23.62 -27.56
CA LEU A 10 43.47 22.60 -27.68
C LEU A 10 43.14 22.11 -26.26
N ALA A 11 42.09 22.68 -25.66
CA ALA A 11 41.51 22.14 -24.45
C ALA A 11 40.77 20.85 -24.80
N VAL A 12 41.42 19.70 -24.56
CA VAL A 12 40.71 18.41 -24.49
C VAL A 12 39.85 18.46 -23.24
N ILE A 13 38.58 18.81 -23.41
CA ILE A 13 37.58 18.64 -22.37
C ILE A 13 37.40 17.13 -22.22
N SER A 14 38.17 16.51 -21.33
CA SER A 14 37.79 15.21 -20.78
C SER A 14 36.55 15.46 -19.94
N GLY A 15 35.37 15.30 -20.56
CA GLY A 15 34.13 15.23 -19.80
C GLY A 15 34.31 14.12 -18.77
N ALA A 16 34.39 14.47 -17.49
CA ALA A 16 34.41 13.49 -16.42
C ALA A 16 33.18 12.60 -16.63
N LEU A 17 33.41 11.33 -16.93
CA LEU A 17 32.32 10.38 -17.05
C LEU A 17 31.65 10.32 -15.68
N ALA A 18 30.37 10.67 -15.63
CA ALA A 18 29.60 10.60 -14.40
C ALA A 18 29.51 9.13 -13.94
N ASP A 19 29.33 8.94 -12.64
CA ASP A 19 28.98 7.64 -12.09
C ASP A 19 27.47 7.57 -11.90
N VAL A 20 26.87 6.40 -12.14
CA VAL A 20 25.42 6.21 -12.00
C VAL A 20 25.11 5.08 -11.03
N THR A 21 24.19 5.33 -10.10
CA THR A 21 23.67 4.33 -9.16
C THR A 21 22.44 3.65 -9.73
N TYR A 22 22.40 2.33 -9.70
CA TYR A 22 21.27 1.55 -10.16
C TYR A 22 20.65 0.83 -8.97
N ASN A 23 19.31 0.87 -8.88
CA ASN A 23 18.51 0.35 -7.78
C ASN A 23 17.47 -0.64 -8.31
N VAL A 24 17.46 -1.86 -7.78
CA VAL A 24 16.51 -2.90 -8.18
C VAL A 24 15.94 -3.62 -6.96
N VAL A 25 14.63 -3.76 -6.93
CA VAL A 25 13.89 -4.59 -5.99
C VAL A 25 13.81 -6.00 -6.56
N GLY A 26 14.31 -6.97 -5.79
CA GLY A 26 14.36 -8.36 -6.22
C GLY A 26 14.56 -9.34 -5.07
N PHE A 27 14.03 -10.54 -5.26
CA PHE A 27 14.17 -11.67 -4.36
C PHE A 27 14.99 -12.76 -5.08
N PRO A 28 16.20 -13.08 -4.62
CA PRO A 28 17.00 -14.12 -5.24
C PRO A 28 16.29 -15.48 -5.23
N ALA A 29 16.42 -16.25 -6.30
CA ALA A 29 15.79 -17.57 -6.42
C ALA A 29 16.49 -18.63 -5.55
N THR A 30 17.77 -18.45 -5.26
CA THR A 30 18.61 -19.35 -4.48
C THR A 30 19.45 -18.57 -3.48
N ASP A 31 19.79 -19.21 -2.37
CA ASP A 31 20.64 -18.61 -1.34
C ASP A 31 22.02 -18.25 -1.90
N GLY A 32 22.54 -17.09 -1.52
CA GLY A 32 23.81 -16.56 -2.02
C GLY A 32 23.74 -15.92 -3.41
N SER A 33 22.63 -16.07 -4.14
CA SER A 33 22.40 -15.31 -5.38
C SER A 33 22.14 -13.83 -5.11
N SER A 34 22.40 -13.01 -6.12
CA SER A 34 22.34 -11.55 -6.03
C SER A 34 21.78 -10.94 -7.31
N PHE A 35 21.66 -9.61 -7.34
CA PHE A 35 21.32 -8.87 -8.55
C PHE A 35 22.51 -8.05 -9.03
N GLY A 36 22.43 -7.58 -10.27
CA GLY A 36 23.37 -6.64 -10.85
C GLY A 36 22.77 -5.91 -12.04
N VAL A 37 23.59 -5.11 -12.70
CA VAL A 37 23.24 -4.42 -13.95
C VAL A 37 24.28 -4.70 -15.02
N SER A 38 23.80 -4.94 -16.24
CA SER A 38 24.59 -5.00 -17.46
C SER A 38 24.46 -3.66 -18.20
N VAL A 39 25.57 -2.94 -18.33
CA VAL A 39 25.68 -1.66 -19.04
C VAL A 39 26.85 -1.76 -20.01
N GLN A 40 26.63 -1.46 -21.29
CA GLN A 40 27.67 -1.57 -22.34
C GLN A 40 28.36 -2.95 -22.38
N GLY A 41 27.64 -4.02 -22.04
CA GLY A 41 28.17 -5.39 -22.01
C GLY A 41 28.98 -5.75 -20.76
N LYS A 42 29.18 -4.82 -19.82
CA LYS A 42 29.84 -5.08 -18.54
C LYS A 42 28.80 -5.26 -17.43
N VAL A 43 28.97 -6.30 -16.63
CA VAL A 43 28.13 -6.59 -15.47
C VAL A 43 28.75 -6.00 -14.21
N THR A 44 27.93 -5.32 -13.41
CA THR A 44 28.27 -4.86 -12.06
C THR A 44 27.32 -5.49 -11.06
N LYS A 45 27.87 -6.25 -10.10
CA LYS A 45 27.13 -6.87 -9.00
C LYS A 45 26.65 -5.81 -8.00
N PHE A 46 25.44 -6.00 -7.48
CA PHE A 46 24.84 -5.15 -6.46
C PHE A 46 25.01 -5.75 -5.06
N THR A 47 24.81 -4.89 -4.07
CA THR A 47 24.76 -5.27 -2.66
C THR A 47 23.42 -4.88 -2.05
N THR A 48 23.08 -5.53 -0.94
CA THR A 48 21.96 -5.22 -0.06
C THR A 48 22.39 -5.55 1.37
N SER A 49 21.72 -4.98 2.36
CA SER A 49 21.80 -5.39 3.76
C SER A 49 20.43 -5.91 4.25
N PRO A 50 20.31 -6.50 5.44
CA PRO A 50 19.01 -6.79 6.05
C PRO A 50 18.09 -5.56 6.12
N GLU A 51 18.67 -4.38 6.36
CA GLU A 51 17.98 -3.09 6.49
C GLU A 51 17.54 -2.52 5.15
N THR A 52 18.13 -2.92 4.02
CA THR A 52 17.71 -2.48 2.67
C THR A 52 16.95 -3.56 1.89
N PHE A 53 17.16 -4.84 2.17
CA PHE A 53 16.53 -5.97 1.47
C PHE A 53 14.99 -5.84 1.48
N PRO A 54 14.31 -5.96 0.34
CA PRO A 54 14.77 -6.52 -0.94
C PRO A 54 15.30 -5.50 -1.97
N LEU A 55 15.71 -4.30 -1.55
CA LEU A 55 16.34 -3.31 -2.44
C LEU A 55 17.85 -3.55 -2.57
N TRP A 56 18.30 -3.78 -3.80
CA TRP A 56 19.69 -3.98 -4.19
C TRP A 56 20.20 -2.77 -4.95
N SER A 57 21.43 -2.34 -4.66
CA SER A 57 22.01 -1.16 -5.27
C SER A 57 23.45 -1.39 -5.70
N GLY A 58 23.87 -0.70 -6.76
CA GLY A 58 25.27 -0.65 -7.16
C GLY A 58 25.59 0.55 -8.03
N LYS A 59 26.81 1.05 -7.86
CA LYS A 59 27.34 2.22 -8.58
C LYS A 59 28.22 1.75 -9.73
N VAL A 60 27.93 2.22 -10.94
CA VAL A 60 28.72 1.94 -12.15
C VAL A 60 29.48 3.20 -12.52
N ALA A 61 30.80 3.09 -12.55
CA ALA A 61 31.66 4.20 -12.96
C ALA A 61 31.76 4.28 -14.49
N GLY A 62 31.90 5.50 -15.00
CA GLY A 62 32.18 5.70 -16.42
C GLY A 62 30.96 5.68 -17.35
N VAL A 63 29.74 5.76 -16.82
CA VAL A 63 28.49 5.65 -17.59
C VAL A 63 27.55 6.81 -17.28
N THR A 64 26.74 7.23 -18.25
CA THR A 64 25.74 8.30 -18.05
C THR A 64 24.32 7.74 -18.15
N ALA A 65 23.32 8.52 -17.73
CA ALA A 65 21.90 8.16 -17.87
C ALA A 65 21.44 8.00 -19.35
N SER A 66 22.26 8.40 -20.33
CA SER A 66 22.05 8.06 -21.74
C SER A 66 22.33 6.58 -22.07
N SER A 67 23.01 5.86 -21.18
CA SER A 67 23.37 4.46 -21.37
C SER A 67 22.16 3.56 -21.16
N LYS A 68 21.90 2.71 -22.15
CA LYS A 68 20.93 1.61 -22.01
C LYS A 68 21.48 0.54 -21.07
N TYR A 69 20.59 -0.06 -20.30
CA TYR A 69 20.95 -1.08 -19.31
C TYR A 69 19.93 -2.20 -19.22
N ARG A 70 20.30 -3.28 -18.52
CA ARG A 70 19.45 -4.43 -18.19
C ARG A 70 19.82 -4.93 -16.80
N TYR A 71 18.85 -5.29 -15.98
CA TYR A 71 19.17 -6.00 -14.74
C TYR A 71 19.47 -7.48 -15.01
N VAL A 72 20.28 -8.07 -14.14
CA VAL A 72 20.67 -9.47 -14.16
C VAL A 72 20.52 -10.09 -12.77
N SER A 73 20.15 -11.36 -12.71
CA SER A 73 20.36 -12.18 -11.51
C SER A 73 21.68 -12.93 -11.64
N LEU A 74 22.44 -12.98 -10.55
CA LEU A 74 23.79 -13.53 -10.48
C LEU A 74 23.84 -14.68 -9.47
N ALA A 75 24.58 -15.73 -9.78
CA ALA A 75 24.91 -16.79 -8.84
C ALA A 75 25.91 -16.30 -7.78
N ALA A 76 26.18 -17.16 -6.79
CA ALA A 76 27.10 -16.84 -5.70
C ALA A 76 28.52 -16.51 -6.20
N ASP A 77 28.98 -17.21 -7.25
CA ASP A 77 30.27 -16.98 -7.91
C ASP A 77 30.31 -15.74 -8.83
N GLY A 78 29.19 -15.06 -9.01
CA GLY A 78 29.05 -13.88 -9.85
C GLY A 78 28.71 -14.16 -11.32
N SER A 79 28.55 -15.43 -11.72
CA SER A 79 28.06 -15.77 -13.06
C SER A 79 26.61 -15.33 -13.26
N VAL A 80 26.25 -14.94 -14.49
CA VAL A 80 24.89 -14.51 -14.83
C VAL A 80 23.98 -15.73 -14.94
N ILE A 81 22.93 -15.79 -14.11
CA ILE A 81 21.87 -16.80 -14.19
C ILE A 81 20.84 -16.40 -15.24
N GLU A 82 20.39 -15.14 -15.18
CA GLU A 82 19.31 -14.63 -16.02
C GLU A 82 19.52 -13.12 -16.24
N GLN A 83 19.13 -12.66 -17.43
CA GLN A 83 19.17 -11.25 -17.81
C GLN A 83 17.81 -10.84 -18.38
N GLU A 84 17.38 -9.62 -18.09
CA GLU A 84 16.16 -9.07 -18.68
C GLU A 84 16.20 -9.13 -20.22
N SER A 85 15.11 -9.60 -20.81
CA SER A 85 14.97 -9.69 -22.28
C SER A 85 14.78 -8.33 -22.94
N PHE A 86 14.39 -7.31 -22.17
CA PHE A 86 14.21 -5.94 -22.63
C PHE A 86 15.30 -5.02 -22.08
N SER A 87 15.57 -3.94 -22.80
CA SER A 87 16.49 -2.88 -22.36
C SER A 87 15.72 -1.74 -21.70
N ARG A 88 16.33 -1.17 -20.67
CA ARG A 88 15.87 0.00 -19.94
C ARG A 88 16.66 1.24 -20.32
N ALA A 89 16.08 2.39 -20.08
CA ALA A 89 16.67 3.71 -20.27
C ALA A 89 16.14 4.65 -19.19
N PHE A 90 16.93 5.66 -18.85
CA PHE A 90 16.49 6.71 -17.94
C PHE A 90 15.38 7.56 -18.58
N ALA A 91 14.46 8.05 -17.75
CA ALA A 91 13.49 9.04 -18.19
C ALA A 91 14.13 10.41 -18.43
N ASN A 92 15.17 10.75 -17.66
CA ASN A 92 15.94 11.98 -17.77
C ASN A 92 17.43 11.66 -17.87
N THR A 93 18.10 12.17 -18.92
CA THR A 93 19.52 11.88 -19.19
C THR A 93 20.49 12.60 -18.27
N GLN A 94 19.99 13.43 -17.35
CA GLN A 94 20.78 14.11 -16.31
C GLN A 94 20.74 13.40 -14.96
N ASP A 95 19.94 12.35 -14.82
CA ASP A 95 19.82 11.61 -13.56
C ASP A 95 21.13 10.88 -13.25
N THR A 96 21.48 10.81 -11.97
CA THR A 96 22.66 10.09 -11.46
C THR A 96 22.29 8.79 -10.74
N ALA A 97 20.99 8.49 -10.63
CA ALA A 97 20.51 7.24 -10.05
C ALA A 97 19.18 6.80 -10.69
N THR A 98 18.97 5.49 -10.84
CA THR A 98 17.64 4.98 -11.18
C THR A 98 16.71 5.11 -9.98
N LEU A 99 15.41 5.12 -10.26
CA LEU A 99 14.37 4.92 -9.25
C LEU A 99 14.43 3.48 -8.71
N ASN A 100 13.56 3.14 -7.73
CA ASN A 100 13.43 1.77 -7.26
C ASN A 100 12.67 0.94 -8.29
N GLU A 101 13.41 0.25 -9.17
CA GLU A 101 12.83 -0.54 -10.24
C GLU A 101 12.61 -1.99 -9.79
N VAL A 102 11.63 -2.69 -10.35
CA VAL A 102 11.40 -4.11 -10.01
C VAL A 102 12.04 -4.98 -11.09
N TYR A 103 12.86 -5.97 -10.68
CA TYR A 103 13.49 -6.93 -11.58
C TYR A 103 12.44 -7.63 -12.45
N MET A 104 12.74 -7.81 -13.74
CA MET A 104 11.85 -8.44 -14.73
C MET A 104 10.50 -7.74 -14.93
N ARG A 105 10.37 -6.48 -14.51
CA ARG A 105 9.15 -5.71 -14.69
C ARG A 105 9.41 -4.40 -15.41
N LYS A 106 8.87 -4.28 -16.62
CA LYS A 106 8.79 -2.99 -17.33
C LYS A 106 8.05 -1.94 -16.51
N PRO A 107 8.47 -0.67 -16.53
CA PRO A 107 7.73 0.42 -15.89
C PRO A 107 6.25 0.43 -16.27
N SER A 108 5.39 0.71 -15.29
CA SER A 108 3.95 0.78 -15.49
C SER A 108 3.56 1.98 -16.37
N LYS A 109 2.48 1.82 -17.14
CA LYS A 109 1.87 2.94 -17.87
C LYS A 109 1.07 3.79 -16.89
N LYS A 110 1.03 5.11 -17.13
CA LYS A 110 0.14 6.00 -16.39
C LYS A 110 -1.32 5.61 -16.63
N LEU A 111 -2.08 5.44 -15.56
CA LEU A 111 -3.51 5.19 -15.60
C LEU A 111 -4.28 6.51 -15.72
N LYS A 112 -5.36 6.49 -16.51
CA LYS A 112 -6.30 7.60 -16.55
C LYS A 112 -7.13 7.57 -15.28
N LYS A 113 -7.23 8.71 -14.59
CA LYS A 113 -8.12 8.86 -13.43
C LYS A 113 -9.57 8.98 -13.88
N LEU A 114 -10.49 8.55 -13.03
CA LEU A 114 -11.90 8.86 -13.21
C LEU A 114 -12.11 10.39 -13.11
N PRO A 115 -13.08 10.95 -13.86
CA PRO A 115 -13.42 12.37 -13.73
C PRO A 115 -13.94 12.66 -12.33
N GLN A 116 -13.54 13.79 -11.75
CA GLN A 116 -14.08 14.21 -10.45
C GLN A 116 -15.44 14.88 -10.65
N VAL A 117 -16.50 14.34 -10.06
CA VAL A 117 -17.88 14.83 -10.18
C VAL A 117 -18.21 15.84 -9.07
N TYR A 118 -17.83 15.53 -7.83
CA TYR A 118 -17.97 16.41 -6.67
C TYR A 118 -16.60 16.71 -6.05
N SER A 119 -16.45 17.80 -5.31
CA SER A 119 -15.17 18.15 -4.67
C SER A 119 -14.61 16.98 -3.84
N ASP A 120 -13.34 16.62 -4.06
CA ASP A 120 -12.65 15.63 -3.22
C ASP A 120 -12.31 16.29 -1.88
N VAL A 121 -13.06 15.93 -0.83
CA VAL A 121 -12.90 16.47 0.52
C VAL A 121 -11.80 15.76 1.33
N ARG A 122 -11.16 14.73 0.75
CA ARG A 122 -10.14 13.94 1.44
C ARG A 122 -8.78 14.61 1.38
N PRO A 123 -7.87 14.30 2.32
CA PRO A 123 -6.47 14.66 2.20
C PRO A 123 -5.87 14.09 0.91
N LYS A 124 -4.88 14.80 0.36
CA LYS A 124 -4.07 14.29 -0.75
C LYS A 124 -3.57 12.88 -0.42
N PRO A 125 -3.77 11.88 -1.31
CA PRO A 125 -3.26 10.53 -1.09
C PRO A 125 -1.76 10.55 -0.83
N SER A 126 -1.29 9.74 0.12
CA SER A 126 0.14 9.58 0.34
C SER A 126 0.80 8.88 -0.86
N SER A 127 2.13 8.94 -0.96
CA SER A 127 2.87 8.27 -2.03
C SER A 127 2.70 6.75 -2.01
N ALA A 128 2.20 6.16 -0.91
CA ALA A 128 1.89 4.74 -0.83
C ALA A 128 0.66 4.32 -1.66
N PHE A 129 -0.26 5.25 -1.96
CA PHE A 129 -1.50 4.99 -2.69
C PHE A 129 -1.44 5.54 -4.11
N ASP A 130 -0.38 5.21 -4.85
CA ASP A 130 -0.19 5.61 -6.25
C ASP A 130 -0.61 4.51 -7.22
N ASP A 131 -1.69 4.77 -7.95
CA ASP A 131 -2.28 3.85 -8.94
C ASP A 131 -1.39 3.57 -10.15
N ASN A 132 -0.37 4.39 -10.40
CA ASN A 132 0.51 4.21 -11.56
C ASN A 132 1.61 3.19 -11.31
N GLN A 133 1.64 2.56 -10.15
CA GLN A 133 2.67 1.61 -9.77
C GLN A 133 2.08 0.52 -8.87
N ILE A 134 2.85 -0.56 -8.72
CA ILE A 134 2.54 -1.62 -7.76
C ILE A 134 3.69 -1.63 -6.78
N GLY A 135 3.42 -1.27 -5.53
CA GLY A 135 4.41 -1.29 -4.45
C GLY A 135 4.83 -2.71 -4.10
N THR A 136 5.89 -2.83 -3.31
CA THR A 136 6.37 -4.10 -2.75
C THR A 136 6.37 -4.00 -1.24
N ILE A 137 5.63 -4.88 -0.58
CA ILE A 137 5.70 -5.10 0.86
C ILE A 137 6.54 -6.35 1.10
N HIS A 138 7.56 -6.23 1.92
CA HIS A 138 8.32 -7.34 2.44
C HIS A 138 8.19 -7.37 3.96
N MET A 139 7.80 -8.53 4.50
CA MET A 139 7.73 -8.77 5.93
C MET A 139 8.63 -9.93 6.31
N THR A 140 9.38 -9.78 7.39
CA THR A 140 10.14 -10.88 7.99
C THR A 140 9.59 -11.16 9.38
N ALA A 141 9.05 -12.35 9.58
CA ALA A 141 8.49 -12.82 10.85
C ALA A 141 9.20 -14.10 11.28
N ASP A 142 9.06 -14.46 12.55
CA ASP A 142 9.44 -15.80 13.01
C ASP A 142 8.71 -16.87 12.16
N PRO A 143 9.45 -17.80 11.51
CA PRO A 143 8.84 -18.79 10.61
C PRO A 143 7.79 -19.65 11.30
N THR A 144 8.04 -20.10 12.54
CA THR A 144 7.12 -20.94 13.30
C THR A 144 5.83 -20.18 13.62
N ALA A 145 5.93 -18.97 14.16
CA ALA A 145 4.77 -18.14 14.46
C ALA A 145 3.94 -17.81 13.20
N TYR A 146 4.61 -17.57 12.06
CA TYR A 146 3.92 -17.36 10.79
C TYR A 146 3.20 -18.63 10.30
N GLU A 147 3.84 -19.79 10.37
CA GLU A 147 3.25 -21.07 10.00
C GLU A 147 2.05 -21.42 10.88
N GLU A 148 2.16 -21.26 12.20
CA GLU A 148 1.05 -21.44 13.16
C GLU A 148 -0.12 -20.50 12.85
N MET A 149 0.17 -19.21 12.60
CA MET A 149 -0.87 -18.25 12.23
C MET A 149 -1.61 -18.67 10.95
N MET A 150 -0.89 -19.23 9.97
CA MET A 150 -1.45 -19.63 8.68
C MET A 150 -2.13 -21.02 8.71
N ALA A 151 -1.79 -21.87 9.68
CA ALA A 151 -2.34 -23.21 9.84
C ALA A 151 -3.80 -23.21 10.30
N ASP A 152 -4.19 -22.23 11.12
CA ASP A 152 -5.57 -22.06 11.59
C ASP A 152 -6.11 -20.65 11.27
N PRO A 153 -6.47 -20.40 10.01
CA PRO A 153 -6.95 -19.09 9.59
C PRO A 153 -8.34 -18.74 10.15
N LEU A 154 -9.08 -19.69 10.71
CA LEU A 154 -10.45 -19.48 11.19
C LEU A 154 -10.51 -19.11 12.68
N ASN A 155 -9.52 -19.51 13.49
CA ASN A 155 -9.42 -19.20 14.92
C ASN A 155 -9.56 -17.70 15.23
N GLU A 156 -10.68 -17.31 15.85
CA GLU A 156 -10.96 -15.91 16.20
C GLU A 156 -10.04 -15.36 17.29
N ASP A 157 -9.51 -16.22 18.17
CA ASP A 157 -8.62 -15.86 19.29
C ASP A 157 -7.15 -15.77 18.90
N ARG A 158 -6.84 -15.94 17.60
CA ARG A 158 -5.47 -15.85 17.07
C ARG A 158 -4.81 -14.53 17.44
N LYS A 159 -3.59 -14.63 17.96
CA LYS A 159 -2.77 -13.46 18.31
C LYS A 159 -2.08 -12.90 17.07
N ALA A 160 -1.82 -11.61 17.08
CA ALA A 160 -0.96 -11.00 16.07
C ALA A 160 0.48 -11.45 16.31
N ILE A 161 1.18 -11.78 15.23
CA ILE A 161 2.62 -12.05 15.24
C ILE A 161 3.38 -10.74 15.02
N LYS A 162 4.65 -10.71 15.44
CA LYS A 162 5.56 -9.61 15.17
C LYS A 162 6.31 -9.87 13.87
N ALA A 163 6.47 -8.83 13.05
CA ALA A 163 7.26 -8.90 11.83
C ALA A 163 7.97 -7.57 11.59
N THR A 164 9.16 -7.59 10.99
CA THR A 164 9.68 -6.41 10.32
C THR A 164 8.75 -6.07 9.16
N PHE A 165 8.60 -4.79 8.83
CA PHE A 165 7.80 -4.37 7.70
C PHE A 165 8.60 -3.41 6.84
N LYS A 166 8.61 -3.67 5.54
CA LYS A 166 9.21 -2.78 4.55
C LYS A 166 8.28 -2.59 3.37
N PHE A 167 8.11 -1.34 2.98
CA PHE A 167 7.40 -0.94 1.78
C PHE A 167 8.36 -0.23 0.83
N ILE A 168 8.36 -0.66 -0.43
CA ILE A 168 9.16 -0.04 -1.49
C ILE A 168 8.25 0.21 -2.68
N ASN A 169 8.14 1.47 -3.07
CA ASN A 169 7.60 1.88 -4.35
C ASN A 169 8.71 2.57 -5.15
N THR A 170 8.40 3.01 -6.37
CA THR A 170 9.37 3.63 -7.30
C THR A 170 10.16 4.80 -6.69
N HIS A 171 9.56 5.58 -5.79
CA HIS A 171 10.17 6.81 -5.26
C HIS A 171 10.45 6.77 -3.75
N THR A 172 9.95 5.75 -3.05
CA THR A 172 9.90 5.76 -1.60
C THR A 172 10.17 4.37 -1.04
N THR A 173 11.03 4.35 -0.02
CA THR A 173 11.24 3.22 0.88
C THR A 173 10.74 3.62 2.26
N TYR A 174 10.01 2.73 2.92
CA TYR A 174 9.56 2.90 4.30
C TYR A 174 9.77 1.60 5.05
N SER A 175 10.22 1.67 6.30
CA SER A 175 10.42 0.48 7.13
C SER A 175 10.17 0.73 8.59
N VAL A 176 9.67 -0.28 9.28
CA VAL A 176 9.64 -0.36 10.75
C VAL A 176 10.23 -1.68 11.20
N ALA A 177 10.87 -1.66 12.37
CA ALA A 177 11.49 -2.84 12.95
C ALA A 177 10.44 -3.85 13.42
N GLU A 178 9.27 -3.38 13.88
CA GLU A 178 8.20 -4.24 14.37
C GLU A 178 6.83 -3.72 13.96
N ALA A 179 6.07 -4.53 13.26
CA ALA A 179 4.64 -4.37 13.04
C ALA A 179 3.91 -5.65 13.51
N LYS A 180 2.67 -5.47 13.97
CA LYS A 180 1.78 -6.56 14.37
C LYS A 180 0.99 -7.04 13.15
N VAL A 181 1.20 -8.27 12.74
CA VAL A 181 0.53 -8.89 11.59
C VAL A 181 -0.47 -9.94 12.07
N LYS A 182 -1.69 -9.93 11.53
CA LYS A 182 -2.68 -10.99 11.77
C LYS A 182 -3.54 -11.27 10.55
N ILE A 183 -4.10 -12.47 10.47
CA ILE A 183 -5.15 -12.80 9.49
C ILE A 183 -6.41 -11.98 9.76
N SER A 184 -7.01 -11.47 8.69
CA SER A 184 -8.15 -10.56 8.68
C SER A 184 -9.26 -11.03 7.75
N GLY A 185 -10.43 -10.42 7.92
CA GLY A 185 -11.65 -10.78 7.20
C GLY A 185 -12.49 -11.81 7.97
N HIS A 186 -13.68 -12.09 7.45
CA HIS A 186 -14.59 -13.10 7.99
C HIS A 186 -14.66 -14.31 7.05
N GLY A 187 -15.39 -14.17 5.92
CA GLY A 187 -15.48 -15.22 4.91
C GLY A 187 -14.19 -15.45 4.12
N SER A 188 -13.38 -14.40 3.91
CA SER A 188 -12.14 -14.46 3.12
C SER A 188 -11.07 -15.37 3.74
N ARG A 189 -11.22 -15.75 5.00
CA ARG A 189 -10.33 -16.68 5.73
C ARG A 189 -10.46 -18.12 5.27
N LYS A 190 -11.56 -18.47 4.58
CA LYS A 190 -11.81 -19.80 4.03
C LYS A 190 -11.05 -20.06 2.72
N PHE A 191 -10.41 -19.04 2.15
CA PHE A 191 -9.64 -19.17 0.90
C PHE A 191 -8.17 -19.47 1.20
N LYS A 192 -7.51 -20.16 0.27
CA LYS A 192 -6.07 -20.47 0.35
C LYS A 192 -5.20 -19.22 0.56
N LYS A 193 -5.59 -18.10 -0.04
CA LYS A 193 -4.96 -16.80 0.20
C LYS A 193 -5.88 -15.95 1.08
N VAL A 194 -5.47 -15.77 2.32
CA VAL A 194 -6.16 -14.96 3.32
C VAL A 194 -5.77 -13.49 3.22
N SER A 195 -6.51 -12.59 3.88
CA SER A 195 -6.16 -11.17 3.94
C SER A 195 -5.32 -10.90 5.19
N LEU A 196 -4.34 -10.01 5.11
CA LEU A 196 -3.48 -9.65 6.24
C LEU A 196 -3.83 -8.26 6.76
N ARG A 197 -3.92 -8.11 8.08
CA ARG A 197 -3.99 -6.80 8.75
C ARG A 197 -2.65 -6.52 9.40
N ILE A 198 -2.07 -5.37 9.08
CA ILE A 198 -0.81 -4.89 9.63
C ILE A 198 -1.11 -3.67 10.50
N LYS A 199 -0.73 -3.74 11.78
CA LYS A 199 -0.84 -2.65 12.75
C LYS A 199 0.56 -2.18 13.15
N PHE A 200 0.80 -0.89 13.01
CA PHE A 200 2.03 -0.20 13.41
C PHE A 200 1.93 0.29 14.87
N ASP A 201 3.07 0.55 15.49
CA ASP A 201 3.15 0.93 16.91
C ASP A 201 2.99 2.46 17.08
N GLU A 202 1.74 2.90 17.25
CA GLU A 202 1.40 4.32 17.46
C GLU A 202 2.11 4.91 18.69
N ASP A 203 2.33 4.12 19.74
CA ASP A 203 2.97 4.57 20.99
C ASP A 203 4.46 4.91 20.76
N LYS A 204 5.06 4.35 19.70
CA LYS A 204 6.41 4.69 19.23
C LYS A 204 6.42 5.75 18.12
N GLY A 205 5.27 6.30 17.77
CA GLY A 205 5.11 7.22 16.63
C GLY A 205 5.23 6.54 15.26
N GLU A 206 5.23 5.20 15.20
CA GLU A 206 5.36 4.45 13.96
C GLU A 206 4.01 4.40 13.24
N THR A 207 3.92 5.03 12.07
CA THR A 207 2.75 4.93 11.19
C THR A 207 3.17 4.79 9.73
N PHE A 208 2.38 4.04 8.96
CA PHE A 208 2.56 3.92 7.52
C PHE A 208 1.89 5.09 6.81
N PHE A 209 2.67 6.15 6.55
CA PHE A 209 2.17 7.38 5.91
C PHE A 209 0.92 7.93 6.61
N ASN A 210 1.01 8.14 7.93
CA ASN A 210 -0.08 8.57 8.81
C ASN A 210 -1.21 7.55 8.99
N ARG A 211 -0.98 6.28 8.60
CA ARG A 211 -1.92 5.18 8.82
C ARG A 211 -1.34 4.20 9.83
N PRO A 212 -1.93 4.07 11.01
CA PRO A 212 -1.46 3.11 12.00
C PRO A 212 -1.89 1.69 11.68
N ILE A 213 -2.85 1.51 10.76
CA ILE A 213 -3.31 0.21 10.32
C ILE A 213 -3.52 0.23 8.79
N ILE A 214 -3.05 -0.82 8.14
CA ILE A 214 -3.40 -1.14 6.75
C ILE A 214 -3.86 -2.59 6.66
N LYS A 215 -4.66 -2.89 5.62
CA LYS A 215 -5.09 -4.26 5.28
C LYS A 215 -4.58 -4.60 3.88
N CYS A 216 -3.87 -5.70 3.75
CA CYS A 216 -3.57 -6.33 2.47
C CYS A 216 -4.69 -7.33 2.16
N ARG A 217 -5.69 -6.90 1.40
CA ARG A 217 -6.82 -7.75 1.00
C ARG A 217 -6.39 -8.72 -0.09
N SER A 218 -6.79 -9.97 0.06
CA SER A 218 -6.44 -11.03 -0.90
C SER A 218 -7.27 -11.00 -2.17
N SER A 219 -8.47 -10.41 -2.12
CA SER A 219 -9.44 -10.36 -3.22
C SER A 219 -9.75 -11.75 -3.81
N SER A 220 -9.64 -12.81 -3.01
CA SER A 220 -9.71 -14.21 -3.48
C SER A 220 -11.07 -14.61 -4.04
N ASN A 221 -12.14 -13.90 -3.68
CA ASN A 221 -13.49 -14.11 -4.20
C ASN A 221 -13.80 -13.28 -5.46
N ASP A 222 -12.89 -12.40 -5.87
CA ASP A 222 -13.04 -11.52 -7.03
C ASP A 222 -12.09 -11.98 -8.15
N PRO A 223 -12.58 -12.69 -9.19
CA PRO A 223 -11.75 -13.13 -10.30
C PRO A 223 -10.99 -12.02 -11.03
N THR A 224 -11.46 -10.77 -10.97
CA THR A 224 -10.77 -9.63 -11.58
C THR A 224 -9.79 -8.98 -10.61
N GLN A 225 -9.94 -9.20 -9.31
CA GLN A 225 -9.26 -8.50 -8.21
C GLN A 225 -9.45 -6.98 -8.22
N MET A 226 -10.36 -6.46 -9.05
CA MET A 226 -10.51 -5.03 -9.33
C MET A 226 -11.79 -4.41 -8.78
N ARG A 227 -12.81 -5.21 -8.44
CA ARG A 227 -14.14 -4.68 -8.09
C ARG A 227 -14.07 -3.70 -6.93
N GLU A 228 -13.35 -4.07 -5.88
CA GLU A 228 -13.22 -3.25 -4.68
C GLU A 228 -12.43 -1.96 -4.95
N LYS A 229 -11.32 -2.02 -5.68
CA LYS A 229 -10.53 -0.83 -6.06
C LYS A 229 -11.36 0.12 -6.92
N VAL A 230 -12.05 -0.40 -7.93
CA VAL A 230 -12.92 0.41 -8.81
C VAL A 230 -14.03 1.06 -8.00
N TYR A 231 -14.63 0.36 -7.03
CA TYR A 231 -15.65 0.93 -6.17
C TYR A 231 -15.11 2.06 -5.29
N PHE A 232 -13.90 1.91 -4.73
CA PHE A 232 -13.24 3.02 -4.03
C PHE A 232 -13.03 4.22 -4.95
N ASP A 233 -12.56 4.00 -6.16
CA ASP A 233 -12.30 5.09 -7.11
C ASP A 233 -13.57 5.81 -7.53
N ILE A 234 -14.67 5.07 -7.75
CA ILE A 234 -15.98 5.66 -8.07
C ILE A 234 -16.48 6.52 -6.91
N LEU A 235 -16.50 5.98 -5.68
CA LEU A 235 -16.95 6.73 -4.50
C LEU A 235 -16.14 8.01 -4.30
N ASN A 236 -14.82 7.90 -4.45
CA ASN A 236 -13.92 9.05 -4.36
C ASN A 236 -14.17 10.08 -5.47
N SER A 237 -14.43 9.62 -6.69
CA SER A 237 -14.79 10.47 -7.84
C SER A 237 -16.10 11.22 -7.63
N VAL A 238 -17.07 10.63 -6.92
CA VAL A 238 -18.34 11.27 -6.54
C VAL A 238 -18.29 11.97 -5.18
N GLY A 239 -17.10 12.24 -4.63
CA GLY A 239 -16.93 13.03 -3.42
C GLY A 239 -17.33 12.33 -2.11
N VAL A 240 -17.64 11.04 -2.14
CA VAL A 240 -17.94 10.25 -0.94
C VAL A 240 -16.62 9.83 -0.27
N PRO A 241 -16.34 10.25 0.98
CA PRO A 241 -15.12 9.86 1.67
C PRO A 241 -15.07 8.34 1.88
N THR A 242 -14.19 7.65 1.16
CA THR A 242 -13.94 6.22 1.34
C THR A 242 -12.45 5.91 1.47
N ALA A 243 -12.16 4.68 1.86
CA ALA A 243 -10.80 4.18 1.97
C ALA A 243 -10.04 4.32 0.64
N GLN A 244 -8.77 4.64 0.72
CA GLN A 244 -7.83 4.52 -0.39
C GLN A 244 -7.37 3.08 -0.52
N GLY A 245 -7.17 2.65 -1.76
CA GLY A 245 -6.62 1.34 -2.09
C GLY A 245 -5.50 1.49 -3.11
N ALA A 246 -4.48 0.65 -3.03
CA ALA A 246 -3.43 0.52 -4.05
C ALA A 246 -2.92 -0.92 -4.11
N TYR A 247 -2.49 -1.35 -5.29
CA TYR A 247 -1.97 -2.70 -5.45
C TYR A 247 -0.55 -2.83 -4.92
N VAL A 248 -0.29 -3.90 -4.18
CA VAL A 248 1.03 -4.23 -3.64
C VAL A 248 1.36 -5.69 -3.90
N ARG A 249 2.63 -5.99 -4.17
CA ARG A 249 3.17 -7.35 -4.12
C ARG A 249 3.62 -7.59 -2.70
N VAL A 250 3.13 -8.66 -2.09
CA VAL A 250 3.52 -9.02 -0.72
C VAL A 250 4.47 -10.20 -0.76
N TYR A 251 5.53 -10.11 0.03
CA TYR A 251 6.47 -11.18 0.32
C TYR A 251 6.56 -11.35 1.83
N VAL A 252 6.57 -12.60 2.29
CA VAL A 252 6.78 -12.93 3.70
C VAL A 252 7.93 -13.93 3.80
N ASN A 253 8.93 -13.63 4.62
CA ASN A 253 10.13 -14.45 4.79
C ASN A 253 10.80 -14.77 3.45
N GLY A 254 10.95 -13.76 2.59
CA GLY A 254 11.52 -13.89 1.24
C GLY A 254 10.63 -14.62 0.21
N LYS A 255 9.52 -15.23 0.62
CA LYS A 255 8.63 -16.01 -0.27
C LYS A 255 7.46 -15.16 -0.78
N PRO A 256 7.03 -15.33 -2.03
CA PRO A 256 5.91 -14.58 -2.58
C PRO A 256 4.60 -14.97 -1.88
N TYR A 257 3.92 -13.99 -1.29
CA TYR A 257 2.54 -14.12 -0.81
C TYR A 257 1.53 -13.78 -1.92
N GLY A 258 1.91 -12.87 -2.82
CA GLY A 258 1.18 -12.52 -4.04
C GLY A 258 0.67 -11.08 -4.08
N LEU A 259 -0.12 -10.77 -5.10
CA LEU A 259 -0.70 -9.44 -5.33
C LEU A 259 -1.88 -9.17 -4.39
N CYS A 260 -1.82 -8.13 -3.56
CA CYS A 260 -2.91 -7.75 -2.68
C CYS A 260 -3.39 -6.34 -3.00
N LEU A 261 -4.66 -6.06 -2.71
CA LEU A 261 -5.16 -4.70 -2.61
C LEU A 261 -4.83 -4.20 -1.20
N MET A 262 -3.78 -3.37 -1.07
CA MET A 262 -3.52 -2.64 0.16
C MET A 262 -4.58 -1.56 0.30
N ALA A 263 -5.32 -1.57 1.40
CA ALA A 263 -6.34 -0.59 1.68
C ALA A 263 -6.22 -0.10 3.11
N GLU A 264 -6.76 1.09 3.34
CA GLU A 264 -6.92 1.63 4.67
C GLU A 264 -7.88 0.79 5.53
N ASP A 265 -7.67 0.83 6.84
CA ASP A 265 -8.66 0.34 7.80
C ASP A 265 -9.54 1.51 8.26
N ILE A 266 -10.85 1.36 8.12
CA ILE A 266 -11.82 2.38 8.55
C ILE A 266 -11.99 2.25 10.07
N GLU A 267 -11.13 2.96 10.78
CA GLU A 267 -11.07 3.01 12.24
C GLU A 267 -10.88 4.47 12.67
N THR A 268 -10.83 4.73 13.98
CA THR A 268 -10.57 6.06 14.56
C THR A 268 -9.45 6.86 13.84
N PRO A 269 -8.31 6.26 13.47
CA PRO A 269 -7.25 6.98 12.75
C PRO A 269 -7.64 7.42 11.33
N TYR A 270 -8.42 6.60 10.61
CA TYR A 270 -9.00 6.99 9.32
C TYR A 270 -9.94 8.18 9.49
N ILE A 271 -10.80 8.15 10.50
CA ILE A 271 -11.76 9.24 10.75
C ILE A 271 -11.02 10.55 11.05
N ARG A 272 -9.99 10.53 11.91
CA ARG A 272 -9.15 11.70 12.20
C ARG A 272 -8.48 12.27 10.96
N THR A 273 -7.90 11.40 10.13
CA THR A 273 -7.14 11.83 8.95
C THR A 273 -8.07 12.29 7.81
N THR A 274 -9.04 11.47 7.44
CA THR A 274 -9.86 11.65 6.22
C THR A 274 -11.09 12.53 6.44
N ILE A 275 -11.77 12.42 7.59
CA ILE A 275 -13.00 13.18 7.86
C ILE A 275 -12.68 14.51 8.56
N HIS A 276 -11.69 14.50 9.45
CA HIS A 276 -11.36 15.66 10.28
C HIS A 276 -10.12 16.44 9.84
N GLY A 277 -9.59 16.14 8.64
CA GLY A 277 -8.49 16.89 8.03
C GLY A 277 -7.13 16.68 8.68
N GLY A 278 -6.93 15.57 9.40
CA GLY A 278 -5.66 15.25 10.04
C GLY A 278 -5.32 16.10 11.26
N SER A 279 -6.28 16.85 11.80
CA SER A 279 -6.07 17.59 13.05
C SER A 279 -5.77 16.62 14.20
N LEU A 280 -4.74 16.95 14.99
CA LEU A 280 -4.41 16.28 16.24
C LEU A 280 -5.27 16.77 17.41
N GLU A 281 -6.05 17.85 17.21
CA GLU A 281 -7.01 18.29 18.21
C GLU A 281 -8.14 17.27 18.38
N THR A 282 -8.56 17.05 19.61
CA THR A 282 -9.68 16.18 19.95
C THR A 282 -10.97 16.77 19.40
N LYS A 283 -11.29 16.45 18.15
CA LYS A 283 -12.64 16.66 17.63
C LYS A 283 -13.57 15.63 18.25
N GLU A 284 -14.77 16.05 18.62
CA GLU A 284 -15.81 15.13 19.04
C GLU A 284 -16.07 14.13 17.91
N LEU A 285 -15.78 12.86 18.18
CA LEU A 285 -16.09 11.77 17.28
C LEU A 285 -17.52 11.31 17.54
N GLY A 286 -18.20 10.83 16.49
CA GLY A 286 -19.49 10.17 16.63
C GLY A 286 -19.33 8.68 16.93
N SER A 287 -20.33 7.90 16.56
CA SER A 287 -20.25 6.44 16.56
C SER A 287 -19.81 5.90 15.21
N LEU A 288 -18.95 4.88 15.24
CA LEU A 288 -18.58 4.10 14.05
C LEU A 288 -19.40 2.81 14.06
N TYR A 289 -20.23 2.63 13.03
CA TYR A 289 -21.02 1.42 12.85
C TYR A 289 -20.40 0.54 11.78
N GLN A 290 -20.25 -0.75 12.08
CA GLN A 290 -19.94 -1.77 11.09
C GLN A 290 -21.20 -2.57 10.79
N MET A 291 -21.48 -2.72 9.50
CA MET A 291 -22.66 -3.34 8.97
C MET A 291 -22.24 -4.53 8.09
N GLY A 292 -22.78 -5.72 8.37
CA GLY A 292 -22.37 -6.98 7.77
C GLY A 292 -23.43 -7.60 6.85
N SER A 293 -23.05 -8.71 6.22
CA SER A 293 -23.95 -9.53 5.38
C SER A 293 -23.56 -11.01 5.45
N HIS A 294 -23.03 -11.45 6.59
CA HIS A 294 -22.42 -12.78 6.74
C HIS A 294 -23.38 -13.84 7.29
N VAL A 295 -24.54 -13.42 7.82
CA VAL A 295 -25.63 -14.31 8.22
C VAL A 295 -26.61 -14.38 7.04
N ILE A 296 -26.83 -15.58 6.50
CA ILE A 296 -27.66 -15.77 5.31
C ILE A 296 -29.11 -15.36 5.62
N GLY A 297 -29.69 -14.50 4.78
CA GLY A 297 -31.05 -13.98 4.96
C GLY A 297 -31.13 -12.78 5.91
N TYR A 298 -29.99 -12.33 6.43
CA TYR A 298 -29.86 -11.13 7.25
C TYR A 298 -28.69 -10.29 6.72
N GLU A 299 -29.01 -9.37 5.83
CA GLU A 299 -28.07 -8.38 5.31
C GLU A 299 -28.34 -7.03 5.96
N ALA A 300 -27.27 -6.35 6.38
CA ALA A 300 -27.42 -4.98 6.82
C ALA A 300 -27.96 -4.13 5.66
N SER A 301 -28.96 -3.33 5.98
CA SER A 301 -29.55 -2.35 5.08
C SER A 301 -29.63 -0.99 5.78
N LEU A 302 -29.96 0.03 5.01
CA LEU A 302 -30.35 1.34 5.52
C LEU A 302 -31.86 1.46 5.74
N MET A 303 -32.56 0.34 5.97
CA MET A 303 -33.99 0.34 6.29
C MET A 303 -34.23 0.51 7.79
N TYR A 304 -35.26 1.26 8.14
CA TYR A 304 -35.75 1.36 9.50
C TYR A 304 -36.60 0.12 9.86
N ASN A 305 -36.12 -0.71 10.78
CA ASN A 305 -36.80 -1.95 11.20
C ASN A 305 -37.55 -1.81 12.52
N GLY A 306 -37.33 -0.71 13.24
CA GLY A 306 -37.87 -0.47 14.57
C GLY A 306 -37.03 0.51 15.37
N SER A 307 -37.53 0.92 16.53
CA SER A 307 -36.96 1.98 17.35
C SER A 307 -35.92 1.50 18.36
N LYS A 308 -35.69 0.19 18.48
CA LYS A 308 -34.79 -0.40 19.48
C LYS A 308 -33.65 -1.15 18.81
N THR A 309 -32.52 -1.24 19.49
CA THR A 309 -31.36 -2.04 19.06
C THR A 309 -31.75 -3.50 18.81
N ALA A 310 -32.65 -4.04 19.63
CA ALA A 310 -33.15 -5.41 19.51
C ALA A 310 -33.92 -5.69 18.20
N ASP A 311 -34.35 -4.65 17.47
CA ASP A 311 -35.02 -4.79 16.17
C ASP A 311 -34.00 -5.05 15.03
N TYR A 312 -32.70 -5.08 15.34
CA TYR A 312 -31.60 -5.28 14.39
C TYR A 312 -30.75 -6.48 14.81
N HIS A 313 -30.30 -7.28 13.83
CA HIS A 313 -29.57 -8.52 14.12
C HIS A 313 -28.19 -8.22 14.77
N PRO A 314 -27.89 -8.76 15.97
CA PRO A 314 -26.74 -8.35 16.78
C PRO A 314 -25.38 -8.74 16.17
N GLU A 315 -25.34 -9.75 15.30
CA GLU A 315 -24.11 -10.09 14.56
C GLU A 315 -23.90 -9.21 13.32
N ILE A 316 -24.96 -8.62 12.78
CA ILE A 316 -24.92 -7.88 11.51
C ILE A 316 -24.58 -6.41 11.75
N TYR A 317 -25.02 -5.85 12.86
CA TYR A 317 -24.74 -4.47 13.23
C TYR A 317 -23.86 -4.44 14.47
N SER A 318 -22.71 -3.80 14.39
CA SER A 318 -21.87 -3.52 15.55
C SER A 318 -21.53 -2.05 15.65
N ASN A 319 -21.52 -1.56 16.89
CA ASN A 319 -21.22 -0.18 17.22
C ASN A 319 -19.87 -0.10 17.93
N LYS A 320 -19.06 0.88 17.51
CA LYS A 320 -17.93 1.38 18.27
C LYS A 320 -18.23 2.83 18.64
N ASN A 321 -18.66 3.05 19.87
CA ASN A 321 -18.90 4.40 20.36
C ASN A 321 -17.55 5.11 20.58
N LEU A 322 -17.25 6.10 19.74
CA LEU A 322 -16.02 6.90 19.83
C LEU A 322 -16.26 8.27 20.46
N GLY A 323 -17.53 8.61 20.73
CA GLY A 323 -17.99 9.91 21.18
C GLY A 323 -18.57 9.88 22.59
N ASP A 324 -19.56 10.75 22.81
CA ASP A 324 -20.31 10.83 24.05
C ASP A 324 -21.03 9.48 24.33
N PRO A 325 -20.70 8.79 25.43
CA PRO A 325 -21.30 7.50 25.79
C PRO A 325 -22.80 7.59 26.08
N THR A 326 -23.35 8.79 26.31
CA THR A 326 -24.78 8.98 26.56
C THR A 326 -25.61 8.95 25.27
N LYS A 327 -24.99 9.16 24.10
CA LYS A 327 -25.70 9.17 22.80
C LYS A 327 -26.03 7.77 22.29
N ASN A 328 -25.22 6.78 22.67
CA ASN A 328 -25.44 5.35 22.45
C ASN A 328 -25.04 4.63 23.73
N THR A 329 -26.04 4.28 24.53
CA THR A 329 -25.83 3.59 25.81
C THR A 329 -25.41 2.15 25.55
N LYS A 330 -24.96 1.46 26.61
CA LYS A 330 -24.60 0.04 26.52
C LYS A 330 -25.83 -0.82 26.18
N GLU A 331 -27.01 -0.41 26.63
CA GLU A 331 -28.28 -1.11 26.42
C GLU A 331 -28.87 -0.82 25.04
N GLU A 332 -28.64 0.39 24.51
CA GLU A 332 -29.14 0.82 23.20
C GLU A 332 -28.01 1.40 22.31
N PRO A 333 -27.03 0.56 21.92
CA PRO A 333 -25.82 1.01 21.20
C PRO A 333 -26.09 1.47 19.76
N MET A 334 -27.30 1.26 19.24
CA MET A 334 -27.70 1.63 17.87
C MET A 334 -28.53 2.91 17.79
N THR A 335 -28.78 3.58 18.91
CA THR A 335 -29.70 4.73 19.02
C THR A 335 -29.50 5.76 17.90
N GLN A 336 -28.28 6.24 17.66
CA GLN A 336 -28.06 7.26 16.63
C GLN A 336 -28.21 6.71 15.20
N LEU A 337 -27.84 5.45 14.94
CA LEU A 337 -28.07 4.86 13.62
C LEU A 337 -29.57 4.71 13.38
N ILE A 338 -30.32 4.22 14.35
CA ILE A 338 -31.78 4.05 14.26
C ILE A 338 -32.48 5.38 13.98
N ALA A 339 -32.04 6.47 14.63
CA ALA A 339 -32.54 7.81 14.35
C ALA A 339 -32.28 8.21 12.89
N PHE A 340 -31.05 8.03 12.40
CA PHE A 340 -30.70 8.29 11.00
C PHE A 340 -31.51 7.43 10.01
N LEU A 341 -31.72 6.13 10.31
CA LEU A 341 -32.51 5.24 9.47
C LEU A 341 -33.98 5.67 9.41
N LYS A 342 -34.52 6.16 10.53
CA LYS A 342 -35.87 6.71 10.60
C LYS A 342 -35.98 7.99 9.77
N GLU A 343 -35.05 8.92 9.93
CA GLU A 343 -34.98 10.15 9.14
C GLU A 343 -34.87 9.84 7.64
N LEU A 344 -34.06 8.85 7.25
CA LEU A 344 -33.92 8.42 5.86
C LEU A 344 -35.22 7.81 5.30
N MET A 345 -35.96 7.04 6.11
CA MET A 345 -37.27 6.50 5.74
C MET A 345 -38.31 7.60 5.56
N GLU A 346 -38.25 8.65 6.39
CA GLU A 346 -39.17 9.79 6.38
C GLU A 346 -38.76 10.87 5.36
N TYR A 347 -37.54 10.78 4.79
CA TYR A 347 -37.01 11.77 3.86
C TYR A 347 -37.77 11.79 2.53
N ASP A 348 -38.37 12.94 2.22
CA ASP A 348 -39.01 13.22 0.94
C ASP A 348 -38.14 14.19 0.12
N PRO A 349 -37.47 13.73 -0.96
CA PRO A 349 -36.61 14.58 -1.78
C PRO A 349 -37.39 15.65 -2.58
N THR A 350 -38.72 15.61 -2.60
CA THR A 350 -39.57 16.56 -3.33
C THR A 350 -40.01 17.75 -2.49
N MET A 351 -39.89 17.67 -1.17
CA MET A 351 -40.14 18.81 -0.29
C MET A 351 -38.94 19.76 -0.32
N ALA A 352 -39.15 20.97 -0.84
CA ALA A 352 -38.11 21.99 -0.92
C ALA A 352 -37.73 22.50 0.49
N GLY A 353 -36.53 22.17 0.95
CA GLY A 353 -35.94 22.70 2.18
C GLY A 353 -35.74 21.63 3.26
N GLY A 354 -34.63 20.92 3.18
CA GLY A 354 -34.00 20.34 4.36
C GLY A 354 -32.89 21.29 4.81
N GLU A 355 -33.24 22.31 5.60
CA GLU A 355 -32.28 22.98 6.50
C GLU A 355 -32.28 22.27 7.86
#